data_AF-A0AAD6NQA4-F1
#
_entry.id   AF-A0AAD6NQA4-F1
#
_cell.length_a   1.000
_cell.length_b   1.000
_cell.length_c   1.000
_cell.angle_alpha   90.00
_cell.angle_beta   90.00
_cell.angle_gamma   90.00
#
_symmetry.space_group_name_H-M   'P 1'
#
loop_
_entity.id
_entity.type
_entity.pdbx_description
1 polymer ?
#
loop_
_entity_poly.entity_id
_entity_poly.type
_entity_poly.pdbx_seq_one_letter_code
_entity_poly.pdbx_strand_id
1 'polypeptide(L)'
;MALVMYWYDFVCFGIVAAAVAVALWMQWRRELATTCDDNVRYQSLLVARPDINDHRAVHALMPRNHVSSSQLWTSCWRGVHPGWLLATRFISFLVMGGLLLTDFLDWDATIFVYYTEWTFLLALVYFALGTVISAYGCWLSSKNPAAAENAKKSVPLKRDVEDIGTAATSITYMEDESTSAVSLQSHSAEEAILERAGFWGYLMQIIYQTCAGAIVLTDIVFWCLIVPFLSNTHLGLNALMGCIHSFNAVFIVLDTLLNNLPFPWFRIAYFVQWSCIYAIFQWIIHACGFTWWPYSFLELDTPWAPLWYFLVAVIHIPCYGVYALIFKAKNTIFPRLFPRAFVRSF
;
A
#
# COMPACT_ATOMS: atom_id res chain seq x y z
N MET A 1 -2.19 -25.91 30.45
CA MET A 1 -1.09 -26.89 30.32
C MET A 1 0.16 -26.14 29.94
N ALA A 2 1.32 -26.44 30.51
CA ALA A 2 2.57 -25.80 30.11
C ALA A 2 2.94 -26.27 28.69
N LEU A 3 3.27 -25.35 27.80
CA LEU A 3 3.71 -25.64 26.44
C LEU A 3 5.01 -26.47 26.55
N VAL A 4 4.97 -27.75 26.15
CA VAL A 4 6.16 -28.60 26.13
C VAL A 4 7.01 -28.12 24.96
N MET A 5 8.12 -27.45 25.28
CA MET A 5 8.99 -26.84 24.28
C MET A 5 10.07 -27.83 23.84
N TYR A 6 10.14 -28.09 22.54
CA TYR A 6 11.16 -28.93 21.91
C TYR A 6 12.27 -28.09 21.28
N TRP A 7 13.40 -28.73 20.93
CA TRP A 7 14.55 -28.03 20.34
C TRP A 7 14.20 -27.33 19.01
N TYR A 8 13.28 -27.91 18.24
CA TYR A 8 12.87 -27.39 16.94
C TYR A 8 11.95 -26.17 17.05
N ASP A 9 11.31 -25.95 18.21
CA ASP A 9 10.52 -24.74 18.47
C ASP A 9 11.43 -23.52 18.47
N PHE A 10 12.62 -23.63 19.08
CA PHE A 10 13.64 -22.57 19.04
C PHE A 10 14.09 -22.25 17.62
N VAL A 11 14.12 -23.23 16.72
CA VAL A 11 14.41 -23.00 15.30
C VAL A 11 13.27 -22.24 14.63
N CYS A 12 12.01 -22.60 14.92
CA CYS A 12 10.84 -21.87 14.40
C CYS A 12 10.83 -20.41 14.89
N PHE A 13 11.10 -20.18 16.18
CA PHE A 13 11.25 -18.83 16.75
C PHE A 13 12.40 -18.07 16.09
N GLY A 14 13.54 -18.74 15.87
CA GLY A 14 14.69 -18.17 15.17
C GLY A 14 14.38 -17.73 13.74
N ILE A 15 13.61 -18.52 12.99
CA ILE A 15 13.18 -18.18 11.62
C ILE A 15 12.30 -16.93 11.62
N VAL A 16 11.29 -16.85 12.49
CA VAL A 16 10.41 -15.67 12.57
C VAL A 16 11.18 -14.45 13.05
N ALA A 17 12.03 -14.59 14.07
CA ALA A 17 12.87 -13.49 14.56
C ALA A 17 13.82 -12.96 13.47
N ALA A 18 14.43 -13.87 12.69
CA ALA A 18 15.27 -13.50 11.55
C ALA A 18 14.46 -12.78 10.46
N ALA A 19 13.25 -13.26 10.14
CA ALA A 19 12.37 -12.62 9.18
C ALA A 19 11.98 -11.18 9.61
N VAL A 20 11.65 -10.99 10.89
CA VAL A 20 11.39 -9.67 11.47
C VAL A 20 12.64 -8.78 11.39
N ALA A 21 13.81 -9.29 11.77
CA ALA A 21 15.06 -8.53 11.72
C ALA A 21 15.42 -8.10 10.30
N VAL A 22 15.27 -8.99 9.31
CA VAL A 22 15.50 -8.69 7.88
C VAL A 22 14.50 -7.66 7.38
N ALA A 23 13.21 -7.78 7.72
CA ALA A 23 12.19 -6.82 7.34
C ALA A 23 12.46 -5.42 7.91
N LEU A 24 12.80 -5.33 9.19
CA LEU A 24 13.19 -4.08 9.84
C LEU A 24 14.46 -3.48 9.24
N TRP A 25 15.46 -4.31 8.93
CA TRP A 25 16.69 -3.86 8.28
C TRP A 25 16.42 -3.31 6.87
N MET A 26 15.55 -3.96 6.09
CA MET A 26 15.12 -3.49 4.77
C MET A 26 14.41 -2.13 4.85
N GLN A 27 13.48 -1.98 5.81
CA GLN A 27 12.78 -0.72 6.05
C GLN A 27 13.75 0.39 6.46
N TRP A 28 14.68 0.11 7.37
CA TRP A 28 15.73 1.08 7.73
C TRP A 28 16.48 1.52 6.47
N ARG A 29 17.06 0.57 5.74
CA ARG A 29 17.90 0.87 4.56
C ARG A 29 17.17 1.62 3.45
N ARG A 30 15.88 1.38 3.25
CA ARG A 30 15.12 1.84 2.07
C ARG A 30 14.14 2.97 2.34
N GLU A 31 13.75 3.20 3.58
CA GLU A 31 12.82 4.27 3.96
C GLU A 31 13.48 5.25 4.92
N LEU A 32 14.08 4.80 6.03
CA LEU A 32 14.64 5.72 7.04
C LEU A 32 15.95 6.37 6.58
N ALA A 33 16.88 5.58 6.02
CA ALA A 33 18.17 6.10 5.58
C ALA A 33 18.03 7.05 4.39
N THR A 34 17.15 6.73 3.44
CA THR A 34 16.89 7.56 2.26
C THR A 34 16.08 8.81 2.60
N THR A 35 15.08 8.70 3.49
CA THR A 35 14.29 9.88 3.89
C THR A 35 15.14 10.87 4.68
N CYS A 36 16.05 10.40 5.54
CA CYS A 36 16.97 11.29 6.26
C CYS A 36 17.85 12.09 5.28
N ASP A 37 18.43 11.41 4.28
CA ASP A 37 19.31 12.03 3.28
C ASP A 37 18.54 13.01 2.38
N ASP A 38 17.34 12.63 1.92
CA ASP A 38 16.46 13.47 1.11
C ASP A 38 15.99 14.71 1.91
N ASN A 39 15.68 14.57 3.20
CA ASN A 39 15.20 15.67 4.05
C ASN A 39 16.34 16.66 4.39
N VAL A 40 17.56 16.16 4.63
CA VAL A 40 18.76 17.01 4.80
C VAL A 40 19.04 17.80 3.53
N ARG A 41 18.91 17.16 2.35
CA ARG A 41 19.11 17.83 1.06
C ARG A 41 18.02 18.86 0.77
N TYR A 42 16.76 18.55 1.10
CA TYR A 42 15.63 19.46 0.97
C TYR A 42 15.80 20.69 1.88
N GLN A 43 16.12 20.49 3.16
CA GLN A 43 16.38 21.59 4.10
C GLN A 43 17.59 22.43 3.67
N SER A 44 18.66 21.80 3.19
CA SER A 44 19.84 22.53 2.69
C SER A 44 19.50 23.44 1.52
N LEU A 45 18.57 23.04 0.65
CA LEU A 45 18.14 23.84 -0.50
C LEU A 45 17.08 24.89 -0.14
N LEU A 46 16.22 24.63 0.84
CA LEU A 46 15.35 25.66 1.43
C LEU A 46 16.19 26.79 2.04
N VAL A 47 17.28 26.46 2.71
CA VAL A 47 18.25 27.43 3.25
C VAL A 47 19.02 28.13 2.13
N ALA A 48 19.29 27.45 1.01
CA ALA A 48 20.00 28.03 -0.15
C ALA A 48 19.15 28.98 -1.01
N ARG A 49 17.83 29.09 -0.77
CA ARG A 49 16.89 30.01 -1.42
C ARG A 49 17.04 30.09 -2.97
N PRO A 50 16.82 28.98 -3.71
CA PRO A 50 16.73 29.05 -5.16
C PRO A 50 15.49 29.85 -5.58
N ASP A 51 15.58 30.55 -6.72
CA ASP A 51 14.48 31.36 -7.26
C ASP A 51 13.15 30.57 -7.30
N ILE A 52 12.17 31.12 -6.59
CA ILE A 52 10.88 30.53 -6.16
C ILE A 52 9.98 30.11 -7.35
N ASN A 53 10.37 30.44 -8.58
CA ASN A 53 9.60 30.16 -9.79
C ASN A 53 9.81 28.74 -10.35
N ASP A 54 10.80 27.98 -9.87
CA ASP A 54 11.06 26.64 -10.39
C ASP A 54 10.40 25.55 -9.52
N HIS A 55 9.07 25.48 -9.55
CA HIS A 55 8.30 24.37 -8.96
C HIS A 55 8.76 22.99 -9.45
N ARG A 56 9.48 22.93 -10.58
CA ARG A 56 10.07 21.72 -11.13
C ARG A 56 11.27 21.23 -10.32
N ALA A 57 12.06 22.14 -9.73
CA ALA A 57 13.16 21.81 -8.84
C ALA A 57 12.66 21.16 -7.55
N VAL A 58 11.62 21.75 -6.92
CA VAL A 58 11.00 21.22 -5.69
C VAL A 58 10.41 19.82 -5.91
N HIS A 59 9.74 19.60 -7.06
CA HIS A 59 9.16 18.28 -7.39
C HIS A 59 10.20 17.22 -7.75
N ALA A 60 11.39 17.62 -8.25
CA ALA A 60 12.52 16.73 -8.53
C ALA A 60 13.34 16.36 -7.28
N LEU A 61 13.12 17.08 -6.17
CA LEU A 61 13.78 16.90 -4.87
C LEU A 61 12.90 16.25 -3.81
N MET A 62 11.64 15.97 -4.12
CA MET A 62 10.79 15.17 -3.25
C MET A 62 11.37 13.76 -3.09
N PRO A 63 11.30 13.15 -1.89
CA PRO A 63 11.88 11.84 -1.64
C PRO A 63 11.47 10.85 -2.71
N ARG A 64 12.38 9.97 -3.15
CA ARG A 64 12.11 9.04 -4.27
C ARG A 64 10.92 8.07 -4.02
N ASN A 65 10.50 7.95 -2.76
CA ASN A 65 9.35 7.18 -2.30
C ASN A 65 8.12 8.04 -1.94
N HIS A 66 8.17 9.34 -2.18
CA HIS A 66 7.10 10.28 -1.84
C HIS A 66 5.90 10.08 -2.76
N VAL A 67 4.72 9.95 -2.15
CA VAL A 67 3.45 9.80 -2.85
C VAL A 67 2.85 11.18 -2.97
N SER A 68 2.74 11.70 -4.20
CA SER A 68 2.06 12.98 -4.37
C SER A 68 0.60 12.83 -3.94
N SER A 69 0.09 13.84 -3.23
CA SER A 69 -1.32 13.91 -2.79
C SER A 69 -2.29 13.62 -3.94
N SER A 70 -1.98 14.08 -5.16
CA SER A 70 -2.80 13.85 -6.35
C SER A 70 -2.85 12.38 -6.79
N GLN A 71 -1.77 11.61 -6.60
CA GLN A 71 -1.71 10.20 -7.01
C GLN A 71 -2.61 9.29 -6.17
N LEU A 72 -2.98 9.73 -4.96
CA LEU A 72 -3.81 8.93 -4.06
C LEU A 72 -5.28 8.80 -4.49
N TRP A 73 -5.79 9.80 -5.20
CA TRP A 73 -7.20 9.91 -5.59
C TRP A 73 -7.43 10.07 -7.09
N THR A 74 -6.36 10.17 -7.89
CA THR A 74 -6.47 10.20 -9.35
C THR A 74 -6.34 8.82 -9.97
N SER A 75 -7.04 8.63 -11.08
CA SER A 75 -6.94 7.41 -11.88
C SER A 75 -5.69 7.42 -12.76
N CYS A 76 -5.14 6.24 -13.08
CA CYS A 76 -4.12 6.12 -14.12
C CYS A 76 -4.70 6.31 -15.54
N TRP A 77 -6.03 6.45 -15.69
CA TRP A 77 -6.67 6.70 -16.97
C TRP A 77 -6.98 8.19 -17.15
N ARG A 78 -6.41 8.79 -18.20
CA ARG A 78 -6.58 10.19 -18.55
C ARG A 78 -8.04 10.46 -18.94
N GLY A 79 -8.65 11.42 -18.27
CA GLY A 79 -10.05 11.80 -18.50
C GLY A 79 -11.08 11.02 -17.69
N VAL A 80 -10.67 10.00 -16.94
CA VAL A 80 -11.56 9.35 -15.96
C VAL A 80 -11.76 10.29 -14.77
N HIS A 81 -13.01 10.61 -14.49
CA HIS A 81 -13.37 11.46 -13.36
C HIS A 81 -12.96 10.77 -12.04
N PRO A 82 -12.34 11.48 -11.07
CA PRO A 82 -11.95 10.93 -9.77
C PRO A 82 -13.07 10.19 -9.03
N GLY A 83 -14.32 10.60 -9.28
CA GLY A 83 -15.52 9.96 -8.75
C GLY A 83 -15.69 8.48 -9.12
N TRP A 84 -15.11 8.01 -10.23
CA TRP A 84 -15.13 6.57 -10.56
C TRP A 84 -14.26 5.76 -9.61
N LEU A 85 -13.06 6.24 -9.29
CA LEU A 85 -12.17 5.58 -8.33
C LEU A 85 -12.78 5.60 -6.92
N LEU A 86 -13.49 6.68 -6.56
CA LEU A 86 -14.27 6.74 -5.34
C LEU A 86 -15.39 5.68 -5.34
N ALA A 87 -16.19 5.63 -6.40
CA ALA A 87 -17.32 4.71 -6.51
C ALA A 87 -16.85 3.25 -6.42
N THR A 88 -15.77 2.87 -7.12
CA THR A 88 -15.25 1.50 -7.06
C THR A 88 -14.76 1.16 -5.66
N ARG A 89 -13.99 2.04 -5.00
CA ARG A 89 -13.50 1.81 -3.64
C ARG A 89 -14.62 1.71 -2.61
N PHE A 90 -15.64 2.56 -2.74
CA PHE A 90 -16.80 2.56 -1.86
C PHE A 90 -17.64 1.29 -2.02
N ILE A 91 -17.90 0.87 -3.26
CA ILE A 91 -18.62 -0.39 -3.54
C ILE A 91 -17.82 -1.58 -3.00
N SER A 92 -16.51 -1.65 -3.25
CA SER A 92 -15.66 -2.70 -2.69
C SER A 92 -15.71 -2.72 -1.17
N PHE A 93 -15.65 -1.55 -0.51
CA PHE A 93 -15.78 -1.43 0.94
C PHE A 93 -17.12 -1.97 1.45
N LEU A 94 -18.25 -1.62 0.81
CA LEU A 94 -19.57 -2.10 1.21
C LEU A 94 -19.73 -3.61 1.02
N VAL A 95 -19.29 -4.15 -0.12
CA VAL A 95 -19.40 -5.58 -0.40
C VAL A 95 -18.52 -6.38 0.55
N MET A 96 -17.25 -5.99 0.70
CA MET A 96 -16.34 -6.67 1.64
C MET A 96 -16.81 -6.54 3.08
N GLY A 97 -17.31 -5.37 3.49
CA GLY A 97 -17.87 -5.17 4.83
C GLY A 97 -19.09 -6.06 5.08
N GLY A 98 -19.97 -6.22 4.08
CA GLY A 98 -21.12 -7.12 4.16
C GLY A 98 -20.72 -8.60 4.27
N LEU A 99 -19.71 -9.03 3.50
CA LEU A 99 -19.19 -10.40 3.58
C LEU A 99 -18.55 -10.69 4.95
N LEU A 100 -17.69 -9.79 5.45
CA LEU A 100 -17.07 -9.95 6.77
C LEU A 100 -18.10 -9.91 7.89
N LEU A 101 -19.14 -9.06 7.78
CA LEU A 101 -20.21 -9.02 8.75
C LEU A 101 -21.01 -10.32 8.75
N THR A 102 -21.27 -10.92 7.59
CA THR A 102 -21.96 -12.21 7.49
C THR A 102 -21.15 -13.30 8.18
N ASP A 103 -19.85 -13.37 7.89
CA ASP A 103 -18.95 -14.33 8.54
C ASP A 103 -18.88 -14.14 10.06
N PHE A 104 -18.84 -12.89 10.53
CA PHE A 104 -18.87 -12.58 11.95
C PHE A 104 -20.18 -12.96 12.62
N LEU A 105 -21.33 -12.82 11.95
CA LEU A 105 -22.64 -13.20 12.49
C LEU A 105 -22.81 -14.74 12.56
N ASP A 106 -22.18 -15.47 11.66
CA ASP A 106 -22.27 -16.93 11.60
C ASP A 106 -21.29 -17.62 12.58
N TRP A 107 -20.10 -17.04 12.78
CA TRP A 107 -18.98 -17.69 13.50
C TRP A 107 -18.42 -16.89 14.69
N ASP A 108 -19.02 -15.74 15.02
CA ASP A 108 -18.57 -14.81 16.05
C ASP A 108 -17.10 -14.35 15.85
N ALA A 109 -16.47 -13.82 16.91
CA ALA A 109 -15.07 -13.40 16.92
C ALA A 109 -14.07 -14.57 16.74
N THR A 110 -14.52 -15.82 16.77
CA THR A 110 -13.64 -16.99 16.65
C THR A 110 -13.02 -17.13 15.26
N ILE A 111 -13.66 -16.56 14.24
CA ILE A 111 -13.17 -16.59 12.86
C ILE A 111 -11.85 -15.82 12.69
N PHE A 112 -11.58 -14.83 13.54
CA PHE A 112 -10.32 -14.08 13.55
C PHE A 112 -9.11 -14.89 14.03
N VAL A 113 -9.28 -16.18 14.34
CA VAL A 113 -8.15 -17.11 14.49
C VAL A 113 -7.51 -17.42 13.14
N TYR A 114 -8.21 -17.27 12.01
CA TYR A 114 -7.67 -17.56 10.68
C TYR A 114 -6.95 -16.35 10.05
N TYR A 115 -5.83 -16.62 9.35
CA TYR A 115 -5.07 -15.59 8.63
C TYR A 115 -5.84 -14.99 7.45
N THR A 116 -6.74 -15.76 6.84
CA THR A 116 -7.63 -15.28 5.79
C THR A 116 -8.45 -14.07 6.28
N GLU A 117 -9.02 -14.14 7.49
CA GLU A 117 -9.82 -13.05 8.05
C GLU A 117 -8.98 -11.81 8.37
N TRP A 118 -7.76 -12.00 8.87
CA TRP A 118 -6.82 -10.90 9.06
C TRP A 118 -6.53 -10.19 7.74
N THR A 119 -6.31 -10.96 6.68
CA THR A 119 -6.03 -10.45 5.33
C THR A 119 -7.24 -9.74 4.73
N PHE A 120 -8.44 -10.31 4.92
CA PHE A 120 -9.68 -9.73 4.43
C PHE A 120 -10.04 -8.44 5.16
N LEU A 121 -9.87 -8.39 6.48
CA LEU A 121 -10.01 -7.18 7.29
C LEU A 121 -8.99 -6.11 6.88
N LEU A 122 -7.73 -6.48 6.62
CA LEU A 122 -6.72 -5.54 6.15
C LEU A 122 -7.10 -4.92 4.80
N ALA A 123 -7.64 -5.73 3.88
CA ALA A 123 -8.18 -5.26 2.61
C ALA A 123 -9.42 -4.37 2.79
N LEU A 124 -10.30 -4.69 3.74
CA LEU A 124 -11.44 -3.83 4.09
C LEU A 124 -10.97 -2.46 4.60
N VAL A 125 -9.97 -2.44 5.48
CA VAL A 125 -9.34 -1.20 5.97
C VAL A 125 -8.71 -0.41 4.83
N TYR A 126 -8.05 -1.09 3.88
CA TYR A 126 -7.54 -0.45 2.66
C TYR A 126 -8.64 0.27 1.88
N PHE A 127 -9.76 -0.40 1.61
CA PHE A 127 -10.87 0.21 0.86
C PHE A 127 -11.58 1.31 1.64
N ALA A 128 -11.69 1.19 2.97
CA ALA A 128 -12.21 2.25 3.83
C ALA A 128 -11.33 3.50 3.73
N LEU A 129 -10.02 3.33 3.91
CA LEU A 129 -9.05 4.41 3.82
C LEU A 129 -9.03 5.04 2.42
N GLY A 130 -9.02 4.20 1.38
CA GLY A 130 -9.06 4.63 0.00
C GLY A 130 -10.33 5.39 -0.36
N THR A 131 -11.48 5.02 0.23
CA THR A 131 -12.74 5.74 0.07
C THR A 131 -12.65 7.13 0.65
N VAL A 132 -12.16 7.25 1.90
CA VAL A 132 -12.00 8.57 2.56
C VAL A 132 -11.07 9.47 1.78
N ILE A 133 -9.91 8.95 1.34
CA ILE A 133 -8.93 9.72 0.58
C ILE A 133 -9.47 10.10 -0.81
N SER A 134 -10.15 9.18 -1.50
CA SER A 134 -10.79 9.48 -2.79
C SER A 134 -11.91 10.52 -2.66
N ALA A 135 -12.70 10.48 -1.59
CA ALA A 135 -13.77 11.45 -1.33
C ALA A 135 -13.19 12.84 -1.06
N TYR A 136 -12.13 12.92 -0.25
CA TYR A 136 -11.39 14.15 -0.02
C TYR A 136 -10.80 14.73 -1.32
N GLY A 137 -10.20 13.88 -2.15
CA GLY A 137 -9.68 14.26 -3.47
C GLY A 137 -10.75 14.77 -4.43
N CYS A 138 -11.91 14.11 -4.47
CA CYS A 138 -13.06 14.57 -5.26
C CYS A 138 -13.57 15.93 -4.78
N TRP A 139 -13.67 16.13 -3.46
CA TRP A 139 -14.08 17.40 -2.88
C TRP A 139 -13.10 18.52 -3.20
N LEU A 140 -11.80 18.26 -3.11
CA LEU A 140 -10.76 19.22 -3.47
C LEU A 140 -10.80 19.58 -4.96
N SER A 141 -10.99 18.58 -5.83
CA SER A 141 -11.12 18.78 -7.28
C SER A 141 -12.38 19.57 -7.65
N SER A 142 -13.47 19.45 -6.87
CA SER A 142 -14.70 20.22 -7.06
C SER A 142 -14.56 21.67 -6.61
N LYS A 143 -13.77 21.94 -5.56
CA LYS A 143 -13.58 23.30 -5.03
C LYS A 143 -12.57 24.12 -5.82
N ASN A 144 -11.51 23.50 -6.32
CA ASN A 144 -10.42 24.18 -7.04
C ASN A 144 -10.16 23.55 -8.42
N PRO A 145 -10.96 23.89 -9.45
CA PRO A 145 -10.77 23.37 -10.81
C PRO A 145 -9.39 23.74 -11.39
N ALA A 146 -8.78 24.86 -10.98
CA ALA A 146 -7.43 25.26 -11.38
C ALA A 146 -6.31 24.40 -10.76
N ALA A 147 -6.47 23.93 -9.52
CA ALA A 147 -5.51 23.02 -8.86
C ALA A 147 -5.54 21.62 -9.49
N ALA A 148 -6.71 21.17 -9.94
CA ALA A 148 -6.87 19.93 -10.70
C ALA A 148 -6.21 20.00 -12.09
N GLU A 149 -6.16 21.19 -12.71
CA GLU A 149 -5.40 21.40 -13.95
C GLU A 149 -3.89 21.39 -13.73
N ASN A 150 -3.41 21.96 -12.62
CA ASN A 150 -1.99 21.93 -12.24
C ASN A 150 -1.51 20.53 -11.87
N ALA A 151 -2.34 19.71 -11.21
CA ALA A 151 -2.07 18.29 -10.98
C ALA A 151 -2.05 17.45 -12.28
N LYS A 152 -2.76 17.88 -13.33
CA LYS A 152 -2.66 17.29 -14.69
C LYS A 152 -1.40 17.75 -15.43
N LYS A 153 -0.87 18.95 -15.14
CA LYS A 153 0.34 19.54 -15.74
C LYS A 153 1.64 19.09 -15.08
N SER A 154 1.62 18.62 -13.83
CA SER A 154 2.81 18.10 -13.13
C SER A 154 3.26 16.71 -13.60
N VAL A 155 2.47 16.03 -14.44
CA VAL A 155 2.95 14.88 -15.23
C VAL A 155 3.81 15.46 -16.37
N PRO A 156 5.12 15.17 -16.43
CA PRO A 156 6.04 15.89 -17.30
C PRO A 156 5.67 15.66 -18.76
N LEU A 157 5.01 16.66 -19.36
CA LEU A 157 4.85 16.77 -20.80
C LEU A 157 6.23 17.08 -21.36
N LYS A 158 6.94 16.04 -21.80
CA LYS A 158 8.14 16.19 -22.62
C LYS A 158 7.71 16.84 -23.94
N ARG A 159 7.88 18.15 -24.05
CA ARG A 159 7.71 18.91 -25.29
C ARG A 159 9.06 19.51 -25.60
N ASP A 160 9.85 18.77 -26.37
CA ASP A 160 11.03 19.27 -27.05
C ASP A 160 10.56 20.23 -28.15
N VAL A 161 10.83 21.54 -28.04
CA VAL A 161 11.08 22.47 -29.16
C VAL A 161 11.83 23.69 -28.60
N GLU A 162 12.95 24.00 -29.26
CA GLU A 162 13.87 25.12 -29.05
C GLU A 162 13.28 26.51 -29.39
N ASP A 163 13.95 27.53 -28.87
CA ASP A 163 14.30 28.81 -29.51
C ASP A 163 13.67 30.17 -29.07
N ILE A 164 14.57 30.99 -28.51
CA ILE A 164 14.85 32.44 -28.70
C ILE A 164 13.83 33.53 -28.27
N GLY A 165 14.29 34.38 -27.34
CA GLY A 165 14.48 35.81 -27.67
C GLY A 165 13.80 36.91 -26.84
N THR A 166 14.61 37.58 -26.01
CA THR A 166 14.72 39.05 -25.80
C THR A 166 13.71 39.88 -24.96
N ALA A 167 14.32 40.58 -23.99
CA ALA A 167 14.14 41.99 -23.58
C ALA A 167 13.06 42.42 -22.56
N ALA A 168 13.56 42.65 -21.32
CA ALA A 168 13.42 43.82 -20.44
C ALA A 168 12.14 44.69 -20.46
N THR A 169 11.57 44.96 -19.27
CA THR A 169 11.29 46.31 -18.71
C THR A 169 11.03 46.20 -17.19
N SER A 170 11.37 47.25 -16.45
CA SER A 170 11.68 47.34 -15.03
C SER A 170 10.62 48.06 -14.16
N ILE A 171 10.73 47.88 -12.83
CA ILE A 171 10.25 48.75 -11.69
C ILE A 171 8.76 48.60 -11.33
N THR A 172 8.39 48.13 -10.13
CA THR A 172 8.34 48.96 -8.90
C THR A 172 8.36 48.09 -7.63
N TYR A 173 9.33 48.38 -6.75
CA TYR A 173 9.40 47.92 -5.37
C TYR A 173 8.45 48.74 -4.51
N MET A 174 7.66 48.07 -3.65
CA MET A 174 7.25 48.46 -2.28
C MET A 174 6.26 47.38 -1.79
N GLU A 175 6.77 46.24 -1.36
CA GLU A 175 6.06 45.26 -0.54
C GLU A 175 7.08 44.75 0.47
N ASP A 176 6.99 45.20 1.71
CA ASP A 176 7.84 44.67 2.75
C ASP A 176 7.08 44.57 4.08
N GLU A 177 7.38 43.51 4.80
CA GLU A 177 6.79 43.01 6.05
C GLU A 177 5.46 42.23 5.98
N SER A 178 4.37 42.73 5.40
CA SER A 178 3.07 42.00 5.49
C SER A 178 2.99 40.77 4.57
N THR A 179 3.56 40.85 3.37
CA THR A 179 3.56 39.75 2.38
C THR A 179 4.54 38.65 2.79
N SER A 180 5.63 39.02 3.47
CA SER A 180 6.62 38.10 4.05
C SER A 180 6.00 37.20 5.13
N ALA A 181 5.28 37.78 6.09
CA ALA A 181 4.62 37.02 7.15
C ALA A 181 3.50 36.11 6.63
N VAL A 182 2.72 36.57 5.65
CA VAL A 182 1.69 35.76 4.98
C VAL A 182 2.32 34.64 4.15
N SER A 183 3.44 34.89 3.48
CA SER A 183 4.18 33.87 2.70
C SER A 183 4.84 32.81 3.58
N LEU A 184 5.35 33.18 4.76
CA LEU A 184 5.88 32.26 5.76
C LEU A 184 4.76 31.39 6.37
N GLN A 185 3.62 32.01 6.66
CA GLN A 185 2.47 31.28 7.21
C GLN A 185 1.84 30.35 6.16
N SER A 186 1.76 30.78 4.90
CA SER A 186 1.33 29.91 3.80
C SER A 186 2.32 28.77 3.54
N HIS A 187 3.62 29.04 3.63
CA HIS A 187 4.66 28.00 3.48
C HIS A 187 4.59 26.97 4.60
N SER A 188 4.41 27.41 5.86
CA SER A 188 4.23 26.49 7.01
C SER A 188 2.94 25.65 6.91
N ALA A 189 1.87 26.24 6.38
CA ALA A 189 0.61 25.55 6.16
C ALA A 189 0.70 24.57 4.98
N GLU A 190 1.43 24.93 3.92
CA GLU A 190 1.70 24.07 2.77
C GLU A 190 2.59 22.89 3.15
N GLU A 191 3.63 23.11 3.94
CA GLU A 191 4.47 22.05 4.54
C GLU A 191 3.64 21.07 5.37
N ALA A 192 2.78 21.57 6.26
CA ALA A 192 1.91 20.72 7.08
C ALA A 192 0.89 19.92 6.24
N ILE A 193 0.39 20.49 5.14
CA ILE A 193 -0.51 19.81 4.20
C ILE A 193 0.24 18.75 3.40
N LEU A 194 1.46 19.03 2.95
CA LEU A 194 2.33 18.08 2.24
C LEU A 194 2.77 16.94 3.16
N GLU A 195 3.12 17.22 4.40
CA GLU A 195 3.49 16.23 5.41
C GLU A 195 2.31 15.32 5.75
N ARG A 196 1.13 15.91 5.96
CA ARG A 196 -0.12 15.15 6.18
C ARG A 196 -0.47 14.29 4.96
N ALA A 197 -0.40 14.85 3.75
CA ALA A 197 -0.66 14.10 2.52
C ALA A 197 0.36 12.98 2.30
N GLY A 198 1.63 13.23 2.66
CA GLY A 198 2.69 12.24 2.68
C GLY A 198 2.37 11.09 3.64
N PHE A 199 2.00 11.38 4.89
CA PHE A 199 1.62 10.36 5.88
C PHE A 199 0.48 9.45 5.39
N TRP A 200 -0.63 10.04 4.93
CA TRP A 200 -1.76 9.27 4.40
C TRP A 200 -1.38 8.47 3.15
N GLY A 201 -0.48 9.02 2.32
CA GLY A 201 0.05 8.34 1.16
C GLY A 201 0.90 7.12 1.50
N TYR A 202 1.81 7.25 2.46
CA TYR A 202 2.61 6.15 2.97
C TYR A 202 1.73 5.07 3.62
N LEU A 203 0.81 5.46 4.48
CA LEU A 203 -0.11 4.53 5.16
C LEU A 203 -0.93 3.72 4.15
N MET A 204 -1.58 4.41 3.19
CA MET A 204 -2.36 3.77 2.14
C MET A 204 -1.52 2.78 1.33
N GLN A 205 -0.28 3.14 1.01
CA GLN A 205 0.61 2.25 0.25
C GLN A 205 1.11 1.05 1.04
N ILE A 206 1.43 1.22 2.32
CA ILE A 206 1.85 0.12 3.19
C ILE A 206 0.71 -0.91 3.26
N ILE A 207 -0.51 -0.46 3.54
CA ILE A 207 -1.68 -1.34 3.62
C ILE A 207 -1.94 -2.01 2.27
N TYR A 208 -1.95 -1.24 1.17
CA TYR A 208 -2.13 -1.75 -0.19
C TYR A 208 -1.17 -2.89 -0.53
N GLN A 209 0.11 -2.72 -0.23
CA GLN A 209 1.15 -3.68 -0.62
C GLN A 209 1.17 -4.89 0.30
N THR A 210 0.88 -4.68 1.59
CA THR A 210 0.70 -5.75 2.56
C THR A 210 -0.49 -6.62 2.17
N CYS A 211 -1.65 -6.02 1.88
CA CYS A 211 -2.85 -6.77 1.49
C CYS A 211 -2.69 -7.43 0.12
N ALA A 212 -2.03 -6.78 -0.84
CA ALA A 212 -1.76 -7.37 -2.15
C ALA A 212 -0.93 -8.68 -2.06
N GLY A 213 0.14 -8.67 -1.27
CA GLY A 213 0.95 -9.87 -1.03
C GLY A 213 0.16 -10.95 -0.27
N ALA A 214 -0.55 -10.55 0.77
CA ALA A 214 -1.33 -11.46 1.62
C ALA A 214 -2.49 -12.11 0.86
N ILE A 215 -3.25 -11.35 0.05
CA ILE A 215 -4.34 -11.87 -0.80
C ILE A 215 -3.80 -12.92 -1.76
N VAL A 216 -2.69 -12.64 -2.45
CA VAL A 216 -2.10 -13.64 -3.38
C VAL A 216 -1.68 -14.90 -2.63
N LEU A 217 -1.08 -14.77 -1.44
CA LEU A 217 -0.72 -15.92 -0.61
C LEU A 217 -1.97 -16.73 -0.20
N THR A 218 -2.97 -16.07 0.39
CA THR A 218 -4.18 -16.75 0.87
C THR A 218 -4.95 -17.40 -0.27
N ASP A 219 -5.03 -16.76 -1.43
CA ASP A 219 -5.82 -17.24 -2.55
C ASP A 219 -5.10 -18.36 -3.31
N ILE A 220 -3.77 -18.30 -3.45
CA ILE A 220 -3.00 -19.44 -3.96
C ILE A 220 -3.18 -20.65 -3.05
N VAL A 221 -3.06 -20.47 -1.73
CA VAL A 221 -3.26 -21.57 -0.78
C VAL A 221 -4.70 -22.08 -0.86
N PHE A 222 -5.69 -21.20 -0.90
CA PHE A 222 -7.09 -21.60 -0.97
C PHE A 222 -7.43 -22.34 -2.27
N TRP A 223 -7.20 -21.72 -3.42
CA TRP A 223 -7.60 -22.26 -4.72
C TRP A 223 -6.71 -23.40 -5.22
N CYS A 224 -5.42 -23.38 -4.92
CA CYS A 224 -4.47 -24.38 -5.44
C CYS A 224 -4.14 -25.50 -4.45
N LEU A 225 -4.37 -25.30 -3.14
CA LEU A 225 -4.13 -26.33 -2.13
C LEU A 225 -5.43 -26.80 -1.44
N ILE A 226 -6.20 -25.87 -0.86
CA ILE A 226 -7.35 -26.23 -0.03
C ILE A 226 -8.48 -26.83 -0.86
N VAL A 227 -8.94 -26.12 -1.89
CA VAL A 227 -10.03 -26.56 -2.77
C VAL A 227 -9.75 -27.93 -3.43
N PRO A 228 -8.59 -28.16 -4.09
CA PRO A 228 -8.34 -29.43 -4.78
C PRO A 228 -7.98 -30.61 -3.86
N PHE A 229 -7.29 -30.38 -2.74
CA PHE A 229 -6.72 -31.48 -1.93
C PHE A 229 -7.34 -31.64 -0.53
N LEU A 230 -7.91 -30.58 0.05
CA LEU A 230 -8.37 -30.56 1.45
C LEU A 230 -9.89 -30.37 1.59
N SER A 231 -10.62 -30.23 0.47
CA SER A 231 -12.07 -30.08 0.42
C SER A 231 -12.85 -31.29 0.99
N ASN A 232 -12.23 -32.47 1.05
CA ASN A 232 -13.00 -33.71 1.15
C ASN A 232 -13.27 -34.31 2.54
N THR A 233 -12.84 -33.75 3.69
CA THR A 233 -13.25 -34.41 4.97
C THR A 233 -13.43 -33.58 6.24
N HIS A 234 -12.99 -32.32 6.40
CA HIS A 234 -13.21 -31.59 7.67
C HIS A 234 -13.41 -30.07 7.56
N LEU A 235 -13.12 -29.49 6.40
CA LEU A 235 -13.33 -28.07 6.11
C LEU A 235 -14.60 -27.95 5.28
N GLY A 236 -15.74 -27.68 5.91
CA GLY A 236 -16.99 -27.43 5.20
C GLY A 236 -16.87 -26.16 4.34
N LEU A 237 -16.28 -26.27 3.14
CA LEU A 237 -16.15 -25.16 2.21
C LEU A 237 -17.52 -24.59 1.93
N ASN A 238 -17.78 -23.42 2.49
CA ASN A 238 -19.00 -22.66 2.24
C ASN A 238 -18.78 -21.76 1.02
N ALA A 239 -19.86 -21.48 0.29
CA ALA A 239 -19.87 -20.51 -0.79
C ALA A 239 -19.35 -19.14 -0.32
N LEU A 240 -19.64 -18.76 0.93
CA LEU A 240 -19.17 -17.53 1.56
C LEU A 240 -17.63 -17.43 1.58
N MET A 241 -16.94 -18.51 1.96
CA MET A 241 -15.48 -18.58 1.96
C MET A 241 -14.91 -18.45 0.53
N GLY A 242 -15.56 -19.10 -0.44
CA GLY A 242 -15.23 -18.92 -1.86
C GLY A 242 -15.44 -17.49 -2.35
N CYS A 243 -16.50 -16.81 -1.89
CA CYS A 243 -16.77 -15.41 -2.19
C CYS A 243 -15.70 -14.49 -1.59
N ILE A 244 -15.31 -14.70 -0.34
CA ILE A 244 -14.26 -13.92 0.35
C ILE A 244 -12.95 -13.96 -0.45
N HIS A 245 -12.50 -15.14 -0.85
CA HIS A 245 -11.30 -15.37 -1.67
C HIS A 245 -11.44 -14.98 -3.15
N SER A 246 -12.65 -14.74 -3.65
CA SER A 246 -12.85 -14.25 -5.02
C SER A 246 -12.89 -12.73 -5.05
N PHE A 247 -13.70 -12.14 -4.16
CA PHE A 247 -13.96 -10.70 -4.13
C PHE A 247 -12.75 -9.91 -3.65
N ASN A 248 -11.97 -10.41 -2.69
CA ASN A 248 -10.71 -9.76 -2.28
C ASN A 248 -9.74 -9.57 -3.46
N ALA A 249 -9.50 -10.62 -4.27
CA ALA A 249 -8.65 -10.62 -5.45
C ALA A 249 -9.22 -9.71 -6.55
N VAL A 250 -10.51 -9.86 -6.86
CA VAL A 250 -11.16 -9.07 -7.91
C VAL A 250 -11.10 -7.59 -7.56
N PHE A 251 -11.44 -7.21 -6.33
CA PHE A 251 -11.46 -5.80 -5.93
C PHE A 251 -10.06 -5.19 -5.85
N ILE A 252 -9.07 -5.91 -5.31
CA ILE A 252 -7.72 -5.36 -5.23
C ILE A 252 -7.12 -5.19 -6.62
N VAL A 253 -7.32 -6.14 -7.54
CA VAL A 253 -6.86 -6.04 -8.93
C VAL A 253 -7.60 -4.92 -9.67
N LEU A 254 -8.92 -4.81 -9.50
CA LEU A 254 -9.70 -3.72 -10.10
C LEU A 254 -9.20 -2.35 -9.63
N ASP A 255 -8.93 -2.19 -8.34
CA ASP A 255 -8.34 -0.96 -7.80
C ASP A 255 -6.95 -0.72 -8.38
N THR A 256 -6.10 -1.75 -8.49
CA THR A 256 -4.79 -1.64 -9.18
C THR A 256 -4.94 -1.15 -10.60
N LEU A 257 -5.93 -1.63 -11.36
CA LEU A 257 -6.13 -1.24 -12.75
C LEU A 257 -6.57 0.21 -12.89
N LEU A 258 -7.22 0.78 -11.86
CA LEU A 258 -7.75 2.14 -11.89
C LEU A 258 -6.86 3.17 -11.20
N ASN A 259 -6.17 2.80 -10.12
CA ASN A 259 -5.38 3.72 -9.30
C ASN A 259 -4.02 4.05 -9.96
N ASN A 260 -3.34 5.09 -9.47
CA ASN A 260 -2.00 5.48 -9.91
C ASN A 260 -0.95 5.30 -8.80
N LEU A 261 -1.18 4.36 -7.88
CA LEU A 261 -0.28 4.13 -6.74
C LEU A 261 0.97 3.36 -7.19
N PRO A 262 2.18 3.77 -6.80
CA PRO A 262 3.39 3.00 -7.04
C PRO A 262 3.44 1.72 -6.20
N PHE A 263 4.14 0.72 -6.73
CA PHE A 263 4.36 -0.59 -6.10
C PHE A 263 5.87 -0.91 -5.98
N PRO A 264 6.60 -0.22 -5.09
CA PRO A 264 7.99 -0.55 -4.80
C PRO A 264 8.17 -1.99 -4.29
N TRP A 265 9.22 -2.65 -4.77
CA TRP A 265 9.51 -4.03 -4.38
C TRP A 265 9.92 -4.20 -2.92
N PHE A 266 10.66 -3.23 -2.37
CA PHE A 266 11.26 -3.36 -1.03
C PHE A 266 10.24 -3.45 0.11
N ARG A 267 8.99 -3.04 -0.13
CA ARG A 267 7.90 -3.08 0.84
C ARG A 267 7.28 -4.45 1.06
N ILE A 268 7.81 -5.49 0.39
CA ILE A 268 7.62 -6.88 0.81
C ILE A 268 7.90 -7.09 2.30
N ALA A 269 8.78 -6.27 2.90
CA ALA A 269 9.05 -6.27 4.34
C ALA A 269 7.78 -6.12 5.19
N TYR A 270 6.82 -5.30 4.78
CA TYR A 270 5.56 -5.11 5.53
C TYR A 270 4.64 -6.34 5.43
N PHE A 271 4.61 -6.98 4.26
CA PHE A 271 3.90 -8.25 4.09
C PHE A 271 4.50 -9.37 4.96
N VAL A 272 5.83 -9.48 4.99
CA VAL A 272 6.52 -10.43 5.87
C VAL A 272 6.21 -10.13 7.35
N GLN A 273 6.28 -8.87 7.77
CA GLN A 273 5.93 -8.47 9.14
C GLN A 273 4.51 -8.82 9.51
N TRP A 274 3.54 -8.60 8.61
CA TRP A 274 2.15 -8.95 8.83
C TRP A 274 1.97 -10.44 9.15
N SER A 275 2.64 -11.30 8.39
CA SER A 275 2.64 -12.74 8.65
C SER A 275 3.37 -13.13 9.93
N CYS A 276 4.47 -12.44 10.28
CA CYS A 276 5.15 -12.67 11.55
C CYS A 276 4.28 -12.25 12.75
N ILE A 277 3.57 -11.12 12.66
CA ILE A 277 2.62 -10.68 13.70
C ILE A 277 1.55 -11.74 13.89
N TYR A 278 1.00 -12.28 12.80
CA TYR A 278 0.03 -13.37 12.87
C TYR A 278 0.63 -14.63 13.52
N ALA A 279 1.85 -15.04 13.16
CA ALA A 279 2.51 -16.20 13.78
C ALA A 279 2.69 -16.00 15.30
N ILE A 280 3.11 -14.80 15.72
CA ILE A 280 3.25 -14.45 17.14
C ILE A 280 1.88 -14.47 17.84
N PHE A 281 0.84 -13.92 17.22
CA PHE A 281 -0.53 -14.00 17.73
C PHE A 281 -0.97 -15.46 17.95
N GLN A 282 -0.68 -16.34 16.99
CA GLN A 282 -0.98 -17.77 17.10
C GLN A 282 -0.23 -18.41 18.27
N TRP A 283 1.05 -18.13 18.45
CA TRP A 283 1.81 -18.63 19.60
C TRP A 283 1.24 -18.13 20.93
N ILE A 284 0.84 -16.86 21.00
CA ILE A 284 0.25 -16.27 22.22
C ILE A 284 -1.06 -16.98 22.58
N ILE A 285 -1.99 -17.16 21.65
CA ILE A 285 -3.27 -17.80 21.96
C ILE A 285 -3.11 -19.27 22.38
N HIS A 286 -2.15 -19.99 21.80
CA HIS A 286 -1.83 -21.37 22.19
C HIS A 286 -1.16 -21.43 23.57
N ALA A 287 -0.29 -20.46 23.89
CA ALA A 287 0.25 -20.30 25.24
C ALA A 287 -0.86 -19.99 26.27
N CYS A 288 -1.94 -19.30 25.85
CA CYS A 288 -3.13 -19.05 26.66
C CYS A 288 -4.10 -20.24 26.76
N GLY A 289 -3.81 -21.38 26.12
CA GLY A 289 -4.60 -22.61 26.24
C GLY A 289 -5.51 -22.93 25.06
N PHE A 290 -5.37 -22.26 23.92
CA PHE A 290 -5.99 -22.69 22.67
C PHE A 290 -5.34 -24.01 22.20
N THR A 291 -6.15 -25.04 21.94
CA THR A 291 -5.66 -26.43 21.83
C THR A 291 -5.46 -26.93 20.41
N TRP A 292 -5.87 -26.18 19.39
CA TRP A 292 -5.85 -26.63 18.00
C TRP A 292 -5.30 -25.53 17.09
N TRP A 293 -4.51 -25.92 16.09
CA TRP A 293 -3.93 -24.98 15.14
C TRP A 293 -4.87 -24.72 13.96
N PRO A 294 -5.09 -23.45 13.56
CA PRO A 294 -5.87 -23.14 12.36
C PRO A 294 -5.27 -23.69 11.07
N TYR A 295 -3.95 -23.86 11.06
CA TYR A 295 -3.20 -24.39 9.94
C TYR A 295 -2.13 -25.37 10.42
N SER A 296 -2.09 -26.56 9.83
CA SER A 296 -1.12 -27.61 10.19
C SER A 296 0.35 -27.19 9.99
N PHE A 297 0.63 -26.23 9.11
CA PHE A 297 1.99 -25.72 8.91
C PHE A 297 2.48 -24.77 10.01
N LEU A 298 1.62 -24.35 10.94
CA LEU A 298 2.00 -23.56 12.12
C LEU A 298 2.28 -24.43 13.35
N GLU A 299 1.85 -25.68 13.30
CA GLU A 299 1.93 -26.63 14.39
C GLU A 299 3.38 -26.86 14.82
N LEU A 300 3.63 -26.71 16.12
CA LEU A 300 4.94 -26.83 16.76
C LEU A 300 5.13 -28.20 17.45
N ASP A 301 4.25 -29.18 17.27
CA ASP A 301 4.40 -30.49 17.93
C ASP A 301 5.07 -31.54 17.03
N THR A 302 5.61 -31.10 15.89
CA THR A 302 6.20 -31.95 14.86
C THR A 302 7.64 -31.54 14.56
N PRO A 303 8.58 -32.51 14.42
CA PRO A 303 9.98 -32.20 14.09
C PRO A 303 10.13 -31.54 12.70
N TRP A 304 9.08 -31.58 11.87
CA TRP A 304 9.04 -30.92 10.56
C TRP A 304 8.62 -29.46 10.63
N ALA A 305 8.25 -28.93 11.80
CA ALA A 305 7.81 -27.54 11.96
C ALA A 305 8.82 -26.53 11.39
N PRO A 306 10.15 -26.64 11.62
CA PRO A 306 11.11 -25.69 11.05
C PRO A 306 11.08 -25.62 9.52
N LEU A 307 10.83 -26.76 8.86
CA LEU A 307 10.71 -26.82 7.40
C LEU A 307 9.48 -26.04 6.92
N TRP A 308 8.35 -26.19 7.61
CA TRP A 308 7.12 -25.44 7.30
C TRP A 308 7.29 -23.94 7.49
N TYR A 309 7.86 -23.51 8.62
CA TYR A 309 8.12 -22.09 8.88
C TYR A 309 9.10 -21.50 7.85
N PHE A 310 10.13 -22.26 7.46
CA PHE A 310 11.05 -21.85 6.40
C PHE A 310 10.36 -21.75 5.04
N LEU A 311 9.55 -22.75 4.66
CA LEU A 311 8.81 -22.75 3.40
C LEU A 311 7.82 -21.58 3.32
N VAL A 312 7.10 -21.31 4.41
CA VAL A 312 6.22 -20.14 4.53
C VAL A 312 7.04 -18.86 4.42
N ALA A 313 8.20 -18.74 5.05
CA ALA A 313 9.04 -17.55 4.87
C ALA A 313 9.45 -17.34 3.40
N VAL A 314 9.82 -18.42 2.70
CA VAL A 314 10.23 -18.35 1.29
C VAL A 314 9.05 -18.03 0.36
N ILE A 315 7.85 -18.57 0.60
CA ILE A 315 6.68 -18.39 -0.29
C ILE A 315 6.19 -16.94 -0.38
N HIS A 316 6.53 -16.09 0.60
CA HIS A 316 6.25 -14.65 0.53
C HIS A 316 6.87 -13.99 -0.71
N ILE A 317 8.06 -14.44 -1.12
CA ILE A 317 8.79 -13.88 -2.27
C ILE A 317 8.02 -14.11 -3.58
N PRO A 318 7.67 -15.35 -3.99
CA PRO A 318 6.89 -15.57 -5.20
C PRO A 318 5.48 -14.99 -5.12
N CYS A 319 4.80 -15.03 -3.97
CA CYS A 319 3.45 -14.44 -3.82
C CYS A 319 3.47 -12.92 -4.06
N TYR A 320 4.40 -12.20 -3.40
CA TYR A 320 4.57 -10.77 -3.66
C TYR A 320 5.03 -10.51 -5.10
N GLY A 321 5.87 -11.40 -5.64
CA GLY A 321 6.34 -11.35 -7.02
C GLY A 321 5.24 -11.46 -8.06
N VAL A 322 4.27 -12.36 -7.89
CA VAL A 322 3.11 -12.50 -8.78
C VAL A 322 2.34 -11.18 -8.84
N TYR A 323 2.07 -10.55 -7.69
CA TYR A 323 1.36 -9.28 -7.69
C TYR A 323 2.18 -8.13 -8.32
N ALA A 324 3.47 -8.07 -8.02
CA ALA A 324 4.37 -7.12 -8.67
C ALA A 324 4.44 -7.31 -10.20
N LEU A 325 4.32 -8.55 -10.68
CA LEU A 325 4.23 -8.84 -12.12
C LEU A 325 2.92 -8.31 -12.71
N ILE A 326 1.78 -8.45 -12.01
CA ILE A 326 0.49 -7.84 -12.42
C ILE A 326 0.65 -6.32 -12.56
N PHE A 327 1.24 -5.67 -11.56
CA PHE A 327 1.50 -4.23 -11.58
C PHE A 327 2.44 -3.82 -12.74
N LYS A 328 3.52 -4.58 -12.97
CA LYS A 328 4.45 -4.35 -14.06
C LYS A 328 3.81 -4.56 -15.43
N ALA A 329 2.94 -5.56 -15.55
CA ALA A 329 2.18 -5.85 -16.76
C ALA A 329 1.25 -4.68 -17.10
N LYS A 330 0.47 -4.18 -16.13
CA LYS A 330 -0.35 -2.96 -16.28
C LYS A 330 0.47 -1.80 -16.86
N ASN A 331 1.61 -1.48 -16.24
CA ASN A 331 2.46 -0.34 -16.62
C ASN A 331 3.32 -0.56 -17.89
N THR A 332 3.26 -1.75 -18.50
CA THR A 332 3.98 -2.06 -19.75
C THR A 332 3.01 -2.24 -20.91
N ILE A 333 1.85 -2.86 -20.67
CA ILE A 333 0.87 -3.23 -21.69
C ILE A 333 -0.06 -2.05 -21.99
N PHE A 334 -0.66 -1.42 -20.98
CA PHE A 334 -1.65 -0.35 -21.23
C PHE A 334 -1.11 0.93 -21.85
N PRO A 335 0.12 1.40 -21.56
CA PRO A 335 0.69 2.52 -22.31
C PRO A 335 0.85 2.22 -23.81
N ARG A 336 1.06 0.94 -24.18
CA ARG A 336 1.18 0.51 -25.59
C ARG A 336 -0.18 0.38 -26.26
N LEU A 337 -1.18 -0.15 -25.55
CA LEU A 337 -2.55 -0.31 -26.07
C LEU A 337 -3.31 1.01 -26.12
N PHE A 338 -3.09 1.90 -25.13
CA PHE A 338 -3.83 3.16 -24.96
C PHE A 338 -2.90 4.37 -24.73
N PRO A 339 -2.06 4.76 -25.72
CA PRO A 339 -0.98 5.74 -25.51
C PRO A 339 -1.46 7.14 -25.11
N ARG A 340 -2.69 7.52 -25.48
CA ARG A 340 -3.27 8.83 -25.18
C ARG A 340 -4.14 8.83 -23.91
N ALA A 341 -4.53 7.66 -23.44
CA ALA A 341 -5.49 7.50 -22.35
C ALA A 341 -4.89 6.90 -21.07
N PHE A 342 -3.68 6.32 -21.10
CA PHE A 342 -3.07 5.73 -19.91
C PHE A 342 -1.84 6.52 -19.43
N VAL A 343 -1.79 6.82 -18.13
CA VAL A 343 -0.68 7.49 -17.42
C VAL A 343 0.12 6.43 -16.68
N ARG A 344 1.43 6.40 -16.93
CA ARG A 344 2.32 5.41 -16.32
C ARG A 344 2.57 5.76 -14.85
N SER A 345 2.30 4.82 -13.96
CA SER A 345 2.81 4.85 -12.58
C SER A 345 4.25 4.31 -12.57
N PHE A 346 5.17 5.01 -11.90
CA PHE A 346 6.57 4.62 -11.75
C PHE A 346 6.86 4.19 -10.32
#